data_AF-A0A5D4JK46-F1
#
_entry.id   AF-A0A5D4JK46-F1
#
_cell.length_a   1.000
_cell.length_b   1.000
_cell.length_c   1.000
_cell.angle_alpha   90.00
_cell.angle_beta   90.00
_cell.angle_gamma   90.00
#
_symmetry.space_group_name_H-M   'P 1'
#
loop_
_entity.id
_entity.type
_entity.pdbx_description
1 polymer ?
#
loop_
_entity_poly.entity_id
_entity_poly.type
_entity_poly.pdbx_seq_one_letter_code
_entity_poly.pdbx_strand_id
1 'polypeptide(L)'
;MALVMCPLCSDDEDIEVIRTLDGGHRLVKHRCGYEWEHKEPTVPQRNPLRTFDDLKTRFPKPEDVDPEQLQRVARLKKQYLAVKPDFDPDVAGYWSKYQQIFSSDGLWSCDSRVLKDFANSEVGARPGNQATFNSAWNDMGDAAAGEATRKTIEYLLYGPDEVPLEDRLQHLLNGTKAFAMTGFKEALLTRALCVMYPDRFLTILKYTTEAGGKREIARMVYGLELPAPESVNWTLGRLILWSNDLLNDLVGQGFANQQHAAAFLWWAKDQVEGLQ
;
A
#
# COMPACT_ATOMS: atom_id res chain seq x y z
N MET A 1 0.60 -33.75 14.13
CA MET A 1 0.46 -33.95 15.58
C MET A 1 1.86 -33.84 16.16
N ALA A 2 2.06 -33.05 17.21
CA ALA A 2 3.41 -32.83 17.76
C ALA A 2 3.96 -34.14 18.34
N LEU A 3 5.19 -34.49 17.99
CA LEU A 3 5.88 -35.67 18.48
C LEU A 3 6.12 -35.50 19.99
N VAL A 4 5.50 -36.36 20.79
CA VAL A 4 5.71 -36.39 22.24
C VAL A 4 6.89 -37.33 22.46
N MET A 5 8.04 -36.83 22.93
CA MET A 5 9.20 -37.68 23.25
C MET A 5 9.32 -37.86 24.76
N CYS A 6 9.67 -39.07 25.20
CA CYS A 6 9.99 -39.32 26.59
C CYS A 6 11.26 -38.57 27.00
N PRO A 7 11.24 -37.70 28.02
CA PRO A 7 12.42 -36.92 28.44
C PRO A 7 13.59 -37.78 28.91
N LEU A 8 13.32 -39.01 29.36
CA LEU A 8 14.33 -39.88 29.94
C LEU A 8 15.12 -40.68 28.89
N CYS A 9 14.45 -41.19 27.85
CA CYS A 9 15.07 -42.04 26.84
C CYS A 9 15.05 -41.45 25.43
N SER A 10 14.46 -40.26 25.25
CA SER A 10 14.33 -39.59 23.95
C SER A 10 13.67 -40.46 22.87
N ASP A 11 12.72 -41.30 23.31
CA ASP A 11 11.95 -42.24 22.48
C ASP A 11 10.48 -41.78 22.45
N ASP A 12 9.84 -41.88 21.30
CA ASP A 12 8.44 -41.50 21.06
C ASP A 12 7.50 -42.69 20.80
N GLU A 13 8.03 -43.91 20.76
CA GLU A 13 7.21 -45.12 20.70
C GLU A 13 6.64 -45.49 22.08
N ASP A 14 5.51 -46.18 22.13
CA ASP A 14 4.92 -46.73 23.36
C ASP A 14 4.64 -45.71 24.50
N ILE A 15 4.07 -44.55 24.14
CA ILE A 15 3.60 -43.53 25.10
C ILE A 15 2.10 -43.71 25.36
N GLU A 16 1.75 -44.00 26.61
CA GLU A 16 0.37 -44.15 27.07
C GLU A 16 -0.11 -42.91 27.84
N VAL A 17 -1.36 -42.51 27.61
CA VAL A 17 -2.00 -41.45 28.41
C VAL A 17 -2.62 -42.09 29.65
N ILE A 18 -2.09 -41.76 30.82
CA ILE A 18 -2.61 -42.26 32.10
C ILE A 18 -3.90 -41.53 32.48
N ARG A 19 -3.89 -40.19 32.37
CA ARG A 19 -5.05 -39.35 32.71
C ARG A 19 -4.97 -37.98 32.04
N THR A 20 -6.13 -37.40 31.78
CA THR A 20 -6.26 -36.00 31.34
C THR A 20 -6.50 -35.13 32.57
N LEU A 21 -5.73 -34.06 32.70
CA LEU A 21 -5.81 -33.07 33.76
C LEU A 21 -6.53 -31.80 33.24
N ASP A 22 -7.03 -30.98 34.16
CA ASP A 22 -7.67 -29.71 33.81
C ASP A 22 -6.68 -28.76 33.10
N GLY A 23 -7.17 -27.97 32.15
CA GLY A 23 -6.35 -27.01 31.39
C GLY A 23 -5.60 -27.59 30.18
N GLY A 24 -5.99 -28.78 29.70
CA GLY A 24 -5.40 -29.40 28.49
C GLY A 24 -4.07 -30.10 28.71
N HIS A 25 -3.72 -30.33 29.99
CA HIS A 25 -2.57 -31.12 30.39
C HIS A 25 -2.91 -32.61 30.37
N ARG A 26 -1.98 -33.47 29.96
CA ARG A 26 -2.13 -34.92 30.04
C ARG A 26 -0.95 -35.51 30.81
N LEU A 27 -1.20 -36.38 31.77
CA LEU A 27 -0.15 -37.20 32.36
C LEU A 27 0.07 -38.41 31.46
N VAL A 28 1.28 -38.53 30.93
CA VAL A 28 1.67 -39.60 30.01
C VAL A 28 2.79 -40.44 30.60
N LYS A 29 2.87 -41.70 30.18
CA LYS A 29 3.89 -42.67 30.61
C LYS A 29 4.52 -43.32 29.41
N HIS A 30 5.83 -43.46 29.45
CA HIS A 30 6.56 -44.26 28.46
C HIS A 30 6.81 -45.67 29.01
N ARG A 31 7.03 -46.66 28.12
CA ARG A 31 7.40 -48.05 28.51
C ARG A 31 8.57 -48.16 29.49
N CYS A 32 9.48 -47.17 29.51
CA CYS A 32 10.58 -47.11 30.48
C CYS A 32 10.13 -46.87 31.94
N GLY A 33 8.84 -46.60 32.15
CA GLY A 33 8.24 -46.33 33.45
C GLY A 33 8.19 -44.85 33.84
N TYR A 34 8.81 -43.96 33.07
CA TYR A 34 8.82 -42.52 33.34
C TYR A 34 7.47 -41.87 33.01
N GLU A 35 6.95 -41.09 33.96
CA GLU A 35 5.68 -40.37 33.85
C GLU A 35 5.95 -38.86 33.83
N TRP A 36 5.32 -38.13 32.90
CA TRP A 36 5.44 -36.67 32.82
C TRP A 36 4.16 -36.02 32.32
N GLU A 37 4.01 -34.74 32.65
CA GLU A 37 2.90 -33.93 32.14
C GLU A 37 3.26 -33.37 30.76
N HIS A 38 2.45 -33.73 29.76
CA HIS A 38 2.52 -33.17 28.43
C HIS A 38 1.42 -32.13 28.25
N LYS A 39 1.81 -30.91 27.87
CA LYS A 39 0.89 -29.86 27.43
C LYS A 39 0.91 -29.83 25.91
N GLU A 40 -0.23 -30.12 25.27
CA GLU A 40 -0.35 -29.88 23.83
C GLU A 40 -0.08 -28.39 23.55
N PRO A 41 0.82 -28.04 22.63
CA PRO A 41 1.04 -26.65 22.26
C PRO A 41 -0.28 -26.07 21.76
N THR A 42 -0.78 -25.04 22.45
CA THR A 42 -1.98 -24.33 22.03
C THR A 42 -1.71 -23.78 20.64
N VAL A 43 -2.37 -24.34 19.62
CA VAL A 43 -2.30 -23.77 18.28
C VAL A 43 -2.74 -22.32 18.41
N PRO A 44 -1.89 -21.32 18.09
CA PRO A 44 -2.33 -19.94 18.13
C PRO A 44 -3.56 -19.85 17.22
N GLN A 45 -4.70 -19.46 17.79
CA GLN A 45 -5.91 -19.26 17.02
C GLN A 45 -5.54 -18.34 15.86
N ARG A 46 -5.56 -18.87 14.63
CA ARG A 46 -5.50 -18.04 13.43
C ARG A 46 -6.60 -17.03 13.60
N ASN A 47 -6.24 -15.76 13.77
CA ASN A 47 -7.21 -14.67 13.79
C ASN A 47 -8.15 -14.89 12.59
N PRO A 48 -9.48 -14.89 12.80
CA PRO A 48 -10.41 -15.06 11.71
C PRO A 48 -10.09 -14.04 10.62
N LEU A 49 -10.14 -14.46 9.35
CA LEU A 49 -10.01 -13.58 8.20
C LEU A 49 -11.05 -12.46 8.37
N ARG A 50 -10.57 -11.25 8.65
CA ARG A 50 -11.45 -10.10 8.89
C ARG A 50 -12.06 -9.65 7.58
N THR A 51 -13.32 -9.22 7.61
CA THR A 51 -13.98 -8.71 6.41
C THR A 51 -13.38 -7.35 6.00
N PHE A 52 -13.61 -6.95 4.75
CA PHE A 52 -13.16 -5.66 4.23
C PHE A 52 -13.67 -4.49 5.11
N ASP A 53 -14.94 -4.51 5.50
CA ASP A 53 -15.57 -3.45 6.30
C ASP A 53 -15.01 -3.42 7.73
N ASP A 54 -14.74 -4.58 8.33
CA ASP A 54 -14.08 -4.66 9.64
C ASP A 54 -12.68 -4.05 9.62
N LEU A 55 -11.97 -4.22 8.50
CA LEU A 55 -10.65 -3.62 8.33
C LEU A 55 -10.79 -2.11 8.14
N LYS A 56 -11.70 -1.67 7.26
CA LYS A 56 -11.91 -0.25 6.98
C LYS A 56 -12.30 0.55 8.22
N THR A 57 -13.15 0.01 9.08
CA THR A 57 -13.57 0.66 10.33
C THR A 57 -12.44 0.84 11.34
N ARG A 58 -11.40 0.00 11.28
CA ARG A 58 -10.23 0.02 12.16
C ARG A 58 -9.03 0.77 11.58
N PHE A 59 -9.11 1.18 10.32
CA PHE A 59 -8.06 2.01 9.74
C PHE A 59 -8.05 3.38 10.43
N PRO A 60 -6.87 4.00 10.65
CA PRO A 60 -6.79 5.32 11.26
C PRO A 60 -7.65 6.36 10.55
N LYS A 61 -8.26 7.26 11.32
CA LYS A 61 -9.19 8.29 10.86
C LYS A 61 -8.70 9.69 11.23
N PRO A 62 -9.24 10.75 10.62
CA PRO A 62 -8.90 12.11 11.01
C PRO A 62 -9.13 12.40 12.51
N GLU A 63 -10.13 11.76 13.12
CA GLU A 63 -10.45 11.92 14.54
C GLU A 63 -9.39 11.30 15.48
N ASP A 64 -8.53 10.42 14.96
CA ASP A 64 -7.47 9.78 15.74
C ASP A 64 -6.22 10.68 15.90
N VAL A 65 -6.19 11.85 15.24
CA VAL A 65 -5.09 12.81 15.35
C VAL A 65 -5.23 13.65 16.61
N ASP A 66 -4.15 13.78 17.37
CA ASP A 66 -4.08 14.69 18.52
C ASP A 66 -4.44 16.13 18.09
N PRO A 67 -5.41 16.79 18.77
CA PRO A 67 -5.76 18.18 18.50
C PRO A 67 -4.57 19.14 18.48
N GLU A 68 -3.54 18.93 19.31
CA GLU A 68 -2.33 19.76 19.30
C GLU A 68 -1.54 19.59 17.99
N GLN A 69 -1.46 18.37 17.46
CA GLN A 69 -0.85 18.10 16.16
C GLN A 69 -1.66 18.74 15.03
N LEU A 70 -2.99 18.66 15.05
CA LEU A 70 -3.83 19.35 14.06
C LEU A 70 -3.60 20.87 14.07
N GLN A 71 -3.49 21.48 15.26
CA GLN A 71 -3.18 22.91 15.37
C GLN A 71 -1.77 23.24 14.87
N ARG A 72 -0.78 22.37 15.10
CA ARG A 72 0.57 22.53 14.54
C ARG A 72 0.55 22.46 13.01
N VAL A 73 -0.09 21.46 12.42
CA VAL A 73 -0.20 21.32 10.96
C VAL A 73 -0.97 22.50 10.35
N ALA A 74 -2.02 22.99 11.00
CA ALA A 74 -2.74 24.18 10.54
C ALA A 74 -1.86 25.44 10.53
N ARG A 75 -0.96 25.60 11.51
CA ARG A 75 0.03 26.69 11.52
C ARG A 75 1.05 26.54 10.38
N LEU A 76 1.57 25.34 10.18
CA LEU A 76 2.47 25.02 9.07
C LEU A 76 1.82 25.32 7.72
N LYS A 77 0.54 24.93 7.53
CA LYS A 77 -0.22 25.21 6.31
C LYS A 77 -0.36 26.70 6.05
N LYS A 78 -0.66 27.50 7.09
CA LYS A 78 -0.72 28.97 6.96
C LYS A 78 0.64 29.56 6.54
N GLN A 79 1.74 29.08 7.11
CA GLN A 79 3.09 29.52 6.74
C GLN A 79 3.42 29.16 5.29
N TYR A 80 3.14 27.92 4.89
CA TYR A 80 3.37 27.44 3.53
C TYR A 80 2.57 28.25 2.51
N LEU A 81 1.28 28.49 2.75
CA LEU A 81 0.44 29.26 1.84
C LEU A 81 0.78 30.76 1.81
N ALA A 82 1.35 31.31 2.90
CA ALA A 82 1.76 32.71 2.96
C ALA A 82 2.91 33.04 2.00
N VAL A 83 3.81 32.07 1.74
CA VAL A 83 4.92 32.25 0.81
C VAL A 83 4.54 31.97 -0.66
N LYS A 84 3.26 31.64 -0.92
CA LYS A 84 2.69 31.34 -2.24
C LYS A 84 3.63 30.48 -3.11
N PRO A 85 3.97 29.26 -2.67
CA PRO A 85 4.85 28.39 -3.41
C PRO A 85 4.22 28.11 -4.77
N ASP A 86 5.04 28.23 -5.81
CA ASP A 86 4.61 27.97 -7.17
C ASP A 86 4.30 26.48 -7.35
N PHE A 87 3.39 26.16 -8.26
CA PHE A 87 3.13 24.78 -8.67
C PHE A 87 3.39 24.67 -10.17
N ASP A 88 3.82 23.49 -10.61
CA ASP A 88 4.26 23.28 -11.97
C ASP A 88 3.10 23.55 -12.96
N PRO A 89 3.20 24.58 -13.82
CA PRO A 89 2.11 24.99 -14.71
C PRO A 89 1.82 23.93 -15.79
N ASP A 90 2.77 23.04 -16.09
CA ASP A 90 2.61 22.01 -17.11
C ASP A 90 1.72 20.85 -16.64
N VAL A 91 1.47 20.75 -15.34
CA VAL A 91 0.75 19.63 -14.72
C VAL A 91 -0.69 19.55 -15.20
N ALA A 92 -1.39 20.68 -15.29
CA ALA A 92 -2.79 20.69 -15.70
C ALA A 92 -2.94 20.20 -17.15
N GLY A 93 -2.07 20.67 -18.06
CA GLY A 93 -2.04 20.23 -19.45
C GLY A 93 -1.61 18.76 -19.58
N TYR A 94 -0.61 18.34 -18.80
CA TYR A 94 -0.14 16.95 -18.77
C TYR A 94 -1.24 16.00 -18.28
N TRP A 95 -1.93 16.32 -17.19
CA TRP A 95 -3.04 15.50 -16.69
C TRP A 95 -4.19 15.45 -17.68
N SER A 96 -4.59 16.58 -18.27
CA SER A 96 -5.64 16.60 -19.28
C SER A 96 -5.31 15.70 -20.48
N LYS A 97 -4.07 15.78 -20.98
CA LYS A 97 -3.58 14.88 -22.04
C LYS A 97 -3.71 13.41 -21.65
N TYR A 98 -3.22 13.02 -20.47
CA TYR A 98 -3.23 11.61 -20.08
C TYR A 98 -4.60 11.10 -19.62
N GLN A 99 -5.50 11.96 -19.16
CA GLN A 99 -6.90 11.59 -18.96
C GLN A 99 -7.59 11.23 -20.28
N GLN A 100 -7.31 11.98 -21.34
CA GLN A 100 -7.81 11.62 -22.68
C GLN A 100 -7.19 10.30 -23.16
N ILE A 101 -5.88 10.12 -22.99
CA ILE A 101 -5.20 8.87 -23.37
C ILE A 101 -5.69 7.68 -22.54
N PHE A 102 -5.99 7.84 -21.26
CA PHE A 102 -6.42 6.74 -20.40
C PHE A 102 -7.93 6.53 -20.40
N SER A 103 -8.70 7.32 -21.15
CA SER A 103 -10.11 7.03 -21.41
C SER A 103 -10.30 5.66 -22.08
N SER A 104 -11.51 5.11 -22.01
CA SER A 104 -11.84 3.81 -22.63
C SER A 104 -11.41 3.71 -24.10
N ASP A 105 -11.59 4.80 -24.85
CA ASP A 105 -11.35 4.84 -26.29
C ASP A 105 -9.92 5.30 -26.59
N GLY A 106 -9.38 6.23 -25.79
CA GLY A 106 -8.03 6.77 -25.95
C GLY A 106 -6.95 5.73 -25.71
N LEU A 107 -7.17 4.82 -24.75
CA LEU A 107 -6.12 3.91 -24.28
C LEU A 107 -5.69 2.94 -25.38
N TRP A 108 -6.66 2.45 -26.16
CA TRP A 108 -6.44 1.50 -27.25
C TRP A 108 -6.04 2.16 -28.57
N SER A 109 -6.31 3.45 -28.75
CA SER A 109 -5.99 4.19 -29.98
C SER A 109 -4.68 4.97 -29.92
N CYS A 110 -4.10 5.15 -28.72
CA CYS A 110 -2.85 5.89 -28.56
C CYS A 110 -1.62 5.14 -29.09
N ASP A 111 -0.59 5.90 -29.49
CA ASP A 111 0.74 5.34 -29.80
C ASP A 111 1.37 4.72 -28.54
N SER A 112 1.93 3.51 -28.66
CA SER A 112 2.56 2.81 -27.53
C SER A 112 3.65 3.65 -26.84
N ARG A 113 4.42 4.45 -27.58
CA ARG A 113 5.47 5.29 -27.03
C ARG A 113 4.95 6.34 -26.05
N VAL A 114 3.72 6.81 -26.23
CA VAL A 114 3.09 7.74 -25.28
C VAL A 114 2.92 7.10 -23.91
N LEU A 115 2.69 5.78 -23.83
CA LEU A 115 2.64 5.05 -22.57
C LEU A 115 4.04 4.88 -21.93
N LYS A 116 5.08 4.75 -22.75
CA LYS A 116 6.47 4.77 -22.28
C LYS A 116 6.88 6.14 -21.76
N ASP A 117 6.48 7.20 -22.46
CA ASP A 117 6.71 8.59 -22.05
C ASP A 117 6.00 8.89 -20.73
N PHE A 118 4.76 8.39 -20.56
CA PHE A 118 4.05 8.46 -19.29
C PHE A 118 4.86 7.85 -18.17
N ALA A 119 5.43 6.67 -18.37
CA ALA A 119 6.16 5.98 -17.31
C ALA A 119 7.44 6.74 -16.91
N ASN A 120 8.08 7.43 -17.86
CA ASN A 120 9.37 8.09 -17.64
C ASN A 120 9.30 9.60 -17.35
N SER A 121 8.15 10.23 -17.56
CA SER A 121 7.95 11.66 -17.24
C SER A 121 8.06 11.93 -15.74
N GLU A 122 8.55 13.10 -15.34
CA GLU A 122 8.51 13.55 -13.93
C GLU A 122 7.37 14.55 -13.65
N VAL A 123 6.64 14.99 -14.68
CA VAL A 123 5.58 16.00 -14.58
C VAL A 123 4.40 15.48 -13.73
N GLY A 124 3.96 16.31 -12.79
CA GLY A 124 2.80 16.05 -11.91
C GLY A 124 3.09 15.10 -10.75
N ALA A 125 3.86 14.04 -10.97
CA ALA A 125 4.32 13.14 -9.90
C ALA A 125 5.52 12.32 -10.36
N ARG A 126 6.60 12.32 -9.57
CA ARG A 126 7.87 11.66 -9.91
C ARG A 126 7.84 10.17 -9.53
N PRO A 127 7.82 9.23 -10.49
CA PRO A 127 7.69 7.79 -10.19
C PRO A 127 9.00 7.13 -9.72
N GLY A 128 10.13 7.85 -9.77
CA GLY A 128 11.46 7.35 -9.42
C GLY A 128 12.07 6.52 -10.55
N ASN A 129 13.06 5.68 -10.23
CA ASN A 129 13.78 4.85 -11.21
C ASN A 129 12.87 3.81 -11.88
N GLN A 130 12.77 3.86 -13.22
CA GLN A 130 11.97 2.94 -14.05
C GLN A 130 12.80 1.90 -14.80
N ALA A 131 14.01 1.57 -14.33
CA ALA A 131 14.91 0.62 -15.01
C ALA A 131 14.26 -0.73 -15.34
N THR A 132 13.53 -1.34 -14.38
CA THR A 132 12.83 -2.62 -14.60
C THR A 132 11.77 -2.51 -15.70
N PHE A 133 10.98 -1.43 -15.69
CA PHE A 133 9.98 -1.18 -16.73
C PHE A 133 10.64 -0.98 -18.09
N ASN A 134 11.70 -0.16 -18.16
CA ASN A 134 12.39 0.13 -19.41
C ASN A 134 13.11 -1.11 -19.99
N SER A 135 13.71 -1.95 -19.13
CA SER A 135 14.30 -3.21 -19.57
C SER A 135 13.24 -4.13 -20.17
N ALA A 136 12.16 -4.38 -19.43
CA ALA A 136 11.07 -5.22 -19.91
C ALA A 136 10.43 -4.66 -21.20
N TRP A 137 10.27 -3.34 -21.29
CA TRP A 137 9.78 -2.69 -22.50
C TRP A 137 10.68 -2.98 -23.70
N ASN A 138 12.00 -2.84 -23.53
CA ASN A 138 12.95 -3.07 -24.60
C ASN A 138 13.01 -4.55 -25.01
N ASP A 139 12.90 -5.47 -24.05
CA ASP A 139 12.91 -6.92 -24.30
C ASP A 139 11.65 -7.37 -25.07
N MET A 140 10.49 -6.78 -24.79
CA MET A 140 9.22 -7.10 -25.44
C MET A 140 9.03 -6.39 -26.79
N GLY A 141 9.61 -5.20 -26.95
CA GLY A 141 9.36 -4.28 -28.06
C GLY A 141 8.10 -3.41 -27.89
N ASP A 142 8.06 -2.29 -28.61
CA ASP A 142 7.05 -1.22 -28.46
C ASP A 142 5.60 -1.72 -28.58
N ALA A 143 5.32 -2.67 -29.48
CA ALA A 143 3.97 -3.19 -29.70
C ALA A 143 3.46 -4.00 -28.49
N ALA A 144 4.21 -5.02 -28.09
CA ALA A 144 3.83 -5.93 -27.01
C ALA A 144 3.86 -5.24 -25.64
N ALA A 145 4.87 -4.40 -25.38
CA ALA A 145 4.95 -3.62 -24.14
C ALA A 145 3.81 -2.59 -24.04
N GLY A 146 3.47 -1.95 -25.17
CA GLY A 146 2.32 -1.06 -25.25
C GLY A 146 1.02 -1.78 -24.94
N GLU A 147 0.77 -2.94 -25.53
CA GLU A 147 -0.42 -3.76 -25.26
C GLU A 147 -0.51 -4.19 -23.78
N ALA A 148 0.59 -4.68 -23.20
CA ALA A 148 0.62 -5.05 -21.78
C ALA A 148 0.35 -3.84 -20.87
N THR A 149 0.88 -2.67 -21.23
CA THR A 149 0.65 -1.43 -20.47
C THR A 149 -0.81 -0.99 -20.57
N ARG A 150 -1.43 -1.07 -21.76
CA ARG A 150 -2.87 -0.81 -21.94
C ARG A 150 -3.72 -1.72 -21.07
N LYS A 151 -3.49 -3.04 -21.14
CA LYS A 151 -4.23 -4.02 -20.31
C LYS A 151 -4.04 -3.78 -18.81
N THR A 152 -2.85 -3.34 -18.40
CA THR A 152 -2.57 -2.99 -17.00
C THR A 152 -3.40 -1.79 -16.53
N ILE A 153 -3.39 -0.70 -17.31
CA ILE A 153 -4.12 0.53 -17.00
C ILE A 153 -5.63 0.29 -17.11
N GLU A 154 -6.09 -0.40 -18.15
CA GLU A 154 -7.49 -0.77 -18.34
C GLU A 154 -7.99 -1.60 -17.16
N TYR A 155 -7.26 -2.63 -16.74
CA TYR A 155 -7.67 -3.43 -15.59
C TYR A 155 -7.71 -2.61 -14.30
N LEU A 156 -6.80 -1.66 -14.11
CA LEU A 156 -6.80 -0.80 -12.93
C LEU A 156 -8.03 0.12 -12.91
N LEU A 157 -8.33 0.79 -14.03
CA LEU A 157 -9.36 1.84 -14.11
C LEU A 157 -10.75 1.27 -14.38
N TYR A 158 -10.83 0.29 -15.28
CA TYR A 158 -12.05 -0.26 -15.89
C TYR A 158 -12.15 -1.78 -15.75
N GLY A 159 -11.33 -2.40 -14.89
CA GLY A 159 -11.52 -3.80 -14.51
C GLY A 159 -12.90 -4.05 -13.89
N PRO A 160 -13.29 -5.32 -13.71
CA PRO A 160 -14.67 -5.70 -13.41
C PRO A 160 -15.27 -4.98 -12.20
N ASP A 161 -16.54 -4.58 -12.29
CA ASP A 161 -17.24 -3.77 -11.28
C ASP A 161 -17.33 -4.47 -9.91
N GLU A 162 -17.37 -5.81 -9.90
CA GLU A 162 -17.38 -6.62 -8.69
C GLU A 162 -16.03 -6.67 -7.97
N VAL A 163 -14.95 -6.17 -8.59
CA VAL A 163 -13.61 -6.11 -7.99
C VAL A 163 -13.29 -4.66 -7.60
N PRO A 164 -13.28 -4.32 -6.29
CA PRO A 164 -12.94 -2.99 -5.83
C PRO A 164 -11.58 -2.50 -6.34
N LEU A 165 -11.42 -1.18 -6.47
CA LEU A 165 -10.20 -0.58 -6.98
C LEU A 165 -8.95 -0.99 -6.16
N GLU A 166 -9.10 -1.10 -4.84
CA GLU A 166 -8.05 -1.57 -3.92
C GLU A 166 -7.54 -2.96 -4.30
N ASP A 167 -8.47 -3.86 -4.63
CA ASP A 167 -8.15 -5.25 -4.96
C ASP A 167 -7.65 -5.35 -6.41
N ARG A 168 -8.17 -4.55 -7.35
CA ARG A 168 -7.61 -4.40 -8.71
C ARG A 168 -6.14 -3.95 -8.65
N LEU A 169 -5.84 -2.95 -7.84
CA LEU A 169 -4.48 -2.49 -7.58
C LEU A 169 -3.63 -3.61 -6.96
N GLN A 170 -4.13 -4.31 -5.94
CA GLN A 170 -3.41 -5.40 -5.29
C GLN A 170 -3.05 -6.53 -6.26
N HIS A 171 -3.96 -6.91 -7.16
CA HIS A 171 -3.70 -7.95 -8.17
C HIS A 171 -2.51 -7.58 -9.07
N LEU A 172 -2.43 -6.32 -9.52
CA LEU A 172 -1.34 -5.82 -10.35
C LEU A 172 -0.01 -5.75 -9.57
N LEU A 173 -0.07 -5.34 -8.30
CA LEU A 173 1.10 -5.32 -7.41
C LEU A 173 1.68 -6.72 -7.19
N ASN A 174 0.83 -7.70 -6.88
CA ASN A 174 1.24 -9.09 -6.70
C ASN A 174 1.75 -9.76 -7.99
N GLY A 175 1.47 -9.16 -9.16
CA GLY A 175 1.83 -9.77 -10.44
C GLY A 175 1.01 -11.02 -10.76
N THR A 176 -0.19 -11.15 -10.18
CA THR A 176 -1.06 -12.31 -10.45
C THR A 176 -1.71 -12.24 -11.83
N LYS A 177 -1.68 -11.07 -12.48
CA LYS A 177 -2.18 -10.87 -13.83
C LYS A 177 -1.06 -11.07 -14.83
N ALA A 178 -1.12 -12.17 -15.58
CA ALA A 178 -0.12 -12.53 -16.58
C ALA A 178 0.02 -11.49 -17.72
N PHE A 179 -1.01 -10.68 -17.96
CA PHE A 179 -0.97 -9.60 -18.95
C PHE A 179 -0.31 -8.31 -18.43
N ALA A 180 -0.03 -8.21 -17.13
CA ALA A 180 0.44 -6.97 -16.54
C ALA A 180 1.86 -6.62 -17.00
N MET A 181 2.10 -5.34 -17.26
CA MET A 181 3.39 -4.85 -17.69
C MET A 181 4.41 -4.94 -16.56
N THR A 182 5.49 -5.70 -16.79
CA THR A 182 6.60 -5.81 -15.85
C THR A 182 7.20 -4.44 -15.57
N GLY A 183 7.43 -4.15 -14.29
CA GLY A 183 7.93 -2.84 -13.85
C GLY A 183 6.86 -1.76 -13.71
N PHE A 184 5.64 -1.93 -14.25
CA PHE A 184 4.52 -1.01 -14.03
C PHE A 184 3.86 -1.29 -12.67
N LYS A 185 4.58 -0.94 -11.60
CA LYS A 185 4.23 -1.26 -10.20
C LYS A 185 3.70 -0.02 -9.46
N GLU A 186 3.70 -0.09 -8.13
CA GLU A 186 3.07 0.88 -7.21
C GLU A 186 3.15 2.33 -7.67
N ALA A 187 4.35 2.86 -7.90
CA ALA A 187 4.49 4.27 -8.25
C ALA A 187 3.77 4.66 -9.55
N LEU A 188 3.85 3.81 -10.59
CA LEU A 188 3.21 4.05 -11.87
C LEU A 188 1.69 3.79 -11.82
N LEU A 189 1.26 2.76 -11.06
CA LEU A 189 -0.15 2.47 -10.83
C LEU A 189 -0.82 3.62 -10.06
N THR A 190 -0.22 4.08 -8.97
CA THR A 190 -0.74 5.23 -8.22
C THR A 190 -0.68 6.52 -9.04
N ARG A 191 0.35 6.71 -9.88
CA ARG A 191 0.41 7.87 -10.77
C ARG A 191 -0.74 7.87 -11.79
N ALA A 192 -1.11 6.71 -12.34
CA ALA A 192 -2.28 6.62 -13.20
C ALA A 192 -3.56 7.05 -12.46
N LEU A 193 -3.69 6.70 -11.18
CA LEU A 193 -4.79 7.18 -10.33
C LEU A 193 -4.74 8.69 -10.07
N CYS A 194 -3.55 9.27 -9.83
CA CYS A 194 -3.38 10.73 -9.71
C CYS A 194 -3.85 11.47 -10.97
N VAL A 195 -3.57 10.92 -12.16
CA VAL A 195 -4.02 11.52 -13.42
C VAL A 195 -5.52 11.37 -13.60
N MET A 196 -6.07 10.19 -13.36
CA MET A 196 -7.49 9.91 -13.62
C MET A 196 -8.42 10.53 -12.58
N TYR A 197 -7.95 10.71 -11.36
CA TYR A 197 -8.71 11.23 -10.24
C TYR A 197 -7.93 12.35 -9.54
N PRO A 198 -7.63 13.46 -10.25
CA PRO A 198 -6.73 14.50 -9.78
C PRO A 198 -7.25 15.28 -8.58
N ASP A 199 -8.56 15.21 -8.30
CA ASP A 199 -9.18 15.86 -7.13
C ASP A 199 -9.17 14.95 -5.88
N ARG A 200 -8.92 13.65 -6.06
CA ARG A 200 -8.92 12.65 -4.98
C ARG A 200 -7.51 12.22 -4.56
N PHE A 201 -6.61 12.03 -5.51
CA PHE A 201 -5.31 11.42 -5.24
C PHE A 201 -4.20 12.45 -5.08
N LEU A 202 -3.56 12.43 -3.92
CA LEU A 202 -2.32 13.15 -3.64
C LEU A 202 -1.18 12.57 -4.49
N THR A 203 -0.28 13.42 -4.97
CA THR A 203 0.88 13.02 -5.78
C THR A 203 2.01 12.42 -4.93
N ILE A 204 1.66 11.65 -3.90
CA ILE A 204 2.54 10.86 -3.04
C ILE A 204 2.40 9.42 -3.52
N LEU A 205 3.31 8.95 -4.37
CA LEU A 205 3.06 7.76 -5.18
C LEU A 205 3.20 6.43 -4.45
N LYS A 206 3.93 6.38 -3.32
CA LYS A 206 4.21 5.13 -2.60
C LYS A 206 3.70 5.18 -1.16
N TYR A 207 3.28 4.03 -0.65
CA TYR A 207 2.86 3.84 0.73
C TYR A 207 4.06 3.94 1.68
N THR A 208 5.16 3.24 1.36
CA THR A 208 6.41 3.21 2.12
C THR A 208 7.62 3.28 1.17
N THR A 209 8.65 4.06 1.53
CA THR A 209 9.98 4.02 0.91
C THR A 209 11.05 4.38 1.94
N GLU A 210 12.33 4.19 1.59
CA GLU A 210 13.48 4.65 2.39
C GLU A 210 13.48 6.18 2.60
N ALA A 211 13.11 6.95 1.58
CA ALA A 211 13.02 8.41 1.64
C ALA A 211 11.67 8.93 2.18
N GLY A 212 10.78 8.04 2.65
CA GLY A 212 9.44 8.36 3.13
C GLY A 212 8.31 7.95 2.17
N GLY A 213 7.07 8.23 2.55
CA GLY A 213 5.88 7.80 1.81
C GLY A 213 4.63 8.17 2.59
N LYS A 214 3.45 7.72 2.17
CA LYS A 214 2.19 8.02 2.87
C LYS A 214 2.24 7.65 4.35
N ARG A 215 2.80 6.47 4.69
CA ARG A 215 2.95 6.02 6.08
C ARG A 215 3.87 6.94 6.89
N GLU A 216 4.98 7.36 6.30
CA GLU A 216 5.93 8.23 6.98
C GLU A 216 5.39 9.64 7.16
N ILE A 217 4.69 10.18 6.17
CA ILE A 217 4.03 11.48 6.26
C ILE A 217 2.94 11.45 7.34
N ALA A 218 2.11 10.41 7.37
CA ALA A 218 1.09 10.25 8.41
C ALA A 218 1.71 10.24 9.82
N ARG A 219 2.82 9.52 10.00
CA ARG A 219 3.55 9.45 11.26
C ARG A 219 4.20 10.79 11.65
N MET A 220 4.97 11.38 10.75
CA MET A 220 5.78 12.57 11.08
C MET A 220 4.97 13.86 11.15
N VAL A 221 3.97 14.01 10.29
CA VAL A 221 3.15 15.24 10.20
C VAL A 221 1.98 15.18 11.17
N TYR A 222 1.32 14.02 11.29
CA TYR A 222 0.08 13.87 12.06
C TYR A 222 0.21 12.98 13.30
N GLY A 223 1.35 12.33 13.55
CA GLY A 223 1.49 11.40 14.66
C GLY A 223 0.67 10.12 14.50
N LEU A 224 0.21 9.79 13.28
CA LEU A 224 -0.61 8.61 13.02
C LEU A 224 0.24 7.41 12.60
N GLU A 225 0.11 6.32 13.34
CA GLU A 225 0.71 5.04 12.99
C GLU A 225 -0.17 4.26 12.03
N LEU A 226 0.21 4.25 10.74
CA LEU A 226 -0.48 3.44 9.74
C LEU A 226 0.02 1.98 9.74
N PRO A 227 -0.82 0.99 9.38
CA PRO A 227 -0.46 -0.41 9.43
C PRO A 227 0.77 -0.77 8.56
N ALA A 228 1.60 -1.69 9.02
CA ALA A 228 2.70 -2.21 8.22
C ALA A 228 2.20 -3.08 7.06
N PRO A 229 2.78 -2.99 5.85
CA PRO A 229 2.32 -3.74 4.68
C PRO A 229 2.52 -5.26 4.81
N GLU A 230 3.39 -5.71 5.72
CA GLU A 230 3.64 -7.13 6.02
C GLU A 230 2.56 -7.75 6.92
N SER A 231 1.63 -6.93 7.42
CA SER A 231 0.57 -7.41 8.29
C SER A 231 -0.47 -8.22 7.50
N VAL A 232 -0.70 -9.47 7.93
CA VAL A 232 -1.53 -10.49 7.25
C VAL A 232 -2.94 -10.02 6.86
N ASN A 233 -3.49 -9.03 7.57
CA ASN A 233 -4.83 -8.53 7.32
C ASN A 233 -4.90 -7.36 6.34
N TRP A 234 -3.77 -6.76 5.96
CA TRP A 234 -3.71 -5.52 5.20
C TRP A 234 -3.07 -5.75 3.83
N THR A 235 -3.83 -5.56 2.76
CA THR A 235 -3.27 -5.57 1.40
C THR A 235 -2.63 -4.22 1.10
N LEU A 236 -1.51 -4.21 0.39
CA LEU A 236 -0.82 -2.98 -0.01
C LEU A 236 -1.74 -2.07 -0.85
N GLY A 237 -2.59 -2.63 -1.71
CA GLY A 237 -3.58 -1.88 -2.48
C GLY A 237 -4.55 -1.08 -1.60
N ARG A 238 -5.07 -1.69 -0.52
CA ARG A 238 -5.92 -1.01 0.46
C ARG A 238 -5.16 0.07 1.20
N LEU A 239 -3.94 -0.23 1.65
CA LEU A 239 -3.10 0.74 2.34
C LEU A 239 -2.81 1.96 1.47
N ILE A 240 -2.49 1.79 0.19
CA ILE A 240 -2.26 2.90 -0.74
C ILE A 240 -3.48 3.82 -0.86
N LEU A 241 -4.67 3.25 -1.06
CA LEU A 241 -5.90 4.02 -1.27
C LEU A 241 -6.38 4.69 0.03
N TRP A 242 -6.43 3.94 1.13
CA TRP A 242 -7.00 4.46 2.37
C TRP A 242 -6.08 5.48 3.03
N SER A 243 -4.76 5.30 2.95
CA SER A 243 -3.82 6.34 3.39
C SER A 243 -3.85 7.57 2.49
N ASN A 244 -4.13 7.43 1.18
CA ASN A 244 -4.36 8.58 0.32
C ASN A 244 -5.58 9.37 0.77
N ASP A 245 -6.73 8.69 0.92
CA ASP A 245 -7.98 9.35 1.29
C ASP A 245 -7.86 9.99 2.68
N LEU A 246 -7.27 9.30 3.66
CA LEU A 246 -6.98 9.86 4.99
C LEU A 246 -6.11 11.11 4.92
N LEU A 247 -4.99 11.09 4.18
CA LEU A 247 -4.10 12.25 4.08
C LEU A 247 -4.76 13.41 3.33
N ASN A 248 -5.60 13.11 2.33
CA ASN A 248 -6.37 14.11 1.59
C ASN A 248 -7.41 14.81 2.49
N ASP A 249 -8.09 14.04 3.34
CA ASP A 249 -9.04 14.58 4.32
C ASP A 249 -8.33 15.45 5.37
N LEU A 250 -7.19 14.97 5.88
CA LEU A 250 -6.38 15.67 6.88
C LEU A 250 -5.77 16.97 6.36
N VAL A 251 -5.23 16.95 5.14
CA VAL A 251 -4.61 18.13 4.54
C VAL A 251 -5.66 19.20 4.22
N GLY A 252 -6.87 18.77 3.84
CA GLY A 252 -8.05 19.60 3.65
C GLY A 252 -7.92 20.66 2.54
N GLN A 253 -8.91 21.55 2.48
CA GLN A 253 -9.09 22.51 1.38
C GLN A 253 -8.13 23.71 1.41
N GLY A 254 -8.01 24.44 0.30
CA GLY A 254 -7.23 25.69 0.21
C GLY A 254 -5.91 25.59 -0.54
N PHE A 255 -5.60 24.44 -1.12
CA PHE A 255 -4.55 24.26 -2.10
C PHE A 255 -5.10 24.44 -3.52
N ALA A 256 -4.22 24.75 -4.47
CA ALA A 256 -4.60 24.93 -5.87
C ALA A 256 -5.02 23.61 -6.54
N ASN A 257 -4.37 22.51 -6.16
CA ASN A 257 -4.63 21.16 -6.62
C ASN A 257 -3.96 20.15 -5.66
N GLN A 258 -4.11 18.85 -5.94
CA GLN A 258 -3.54 17.79 -5.09
C GLN A 258 -2.01 17.68 -5.14
N GLN A 259 -1.37 18.23 -6.18
CA GLN A 259 0.09 18.33 -6.22
C GLN A 259 0.59 19.38 -5.22
N HIS A 260 -0.07 20.53 -5.15
CA HIS A 260 0.24 21.59 -4.20
C HIS A 260 -0.02 21.12 -2.75
N ALA A 261 -1.10 20.35 -2.50
CA ALA A 261 -1.34 19.72 -1.21
C ALA A 261 -0.26 18.68 -0.83
N ALA A 262 0.14 17.83 -1.77
CA ALA A 262 1.22 16.86 -1.55
C ALA A 262 2.57 17.55 -1.29
N ALA A 263 2.89 18.64 -2.00
CA ALA A 263 4.10 19.43 -1.80
C ALA A 263 4.14 20.05 -0.40
N PHE A 264 3.00 20.53 0.11
CA PHE A 264 2.88 20.94 1.51
C PHE A 264 3.18 19.80 2.49
N LEU A 265 2.64 18.60 2.26
CA LEU A 265 2.86 17.47 3.17
C LEU A 265 4.34 17.06 3.25
N TRP A 266 5.03 17.05 2.11
CA TRP A 266 6.49 16.83 2.08
C TRP A 266 7.24 17.93 2.81
N TRP A 267 6.92 19.20 2.52
CA TRP A 267 7.54 20.33 3.21
C TRP A 267 7.30 20.27 4.74
N ALA A 268 6.08 19.96 5.17
CA ALA A 268 5.71 19.86 6.57
C ALA A 268 6.47 18.74 7.28
N LYS A 269 6.68 17.59 6.62
CA LYS A 269 7.54 16.51 7.11
C LYS A 269 8.96 17.03 7.35
N ASP A 270 9.54 17.73 6.37
CA ASP A 270 10.93 18.21 6.47
C ASP A 270 11.11 19.25 7.60
N GLN A 271 10.08 20.06 7.88
CA GLN A 271 10.07 20.95 9.04
C GLN A 271 10.06 20.18 10.38
N VAL A 272 9.49 18.98 10.43
CA VAL A 272 9.49 18.14 11.64
C VAL A 272 10.87 17.50 11.83
N GLU A 273 11.45 17.00 10.75
CA GLU A 273 12.76 16.33 10.76
C GLU A 273 13.88 17.28 11.17
N GLY A 274 13.86 18.54 10.71
CA GLY A 274 14.84 19.56 11.12
C GLY A 274 14.73 20.03 12.58
N LEU A 275 13.71 19.60 13.33
CA LEU A 275 13.54 19.91 14.76
C LEU A 275 13.98 18.76 15.69
N GLN A 276 14.32 17.59 15.14
CA GLN A 276 14.80 16.41 15.87
C GLN A 276 16.33 16.35 15.84
#